data_AF-A0A957WV84-F1
#
_entry.id   AF-A0A957WV84-F1
#
_cell.length_a   1.000
_cell.length_b   1.000
_cell.length_c   1.000
_cell.angle_alpha   90.00
_cell.angle_beta   90.00
_cell.angle_gamma   90.00
#
_symmetry.space_group_name_H-M   'P 1'
#
loop_
_entity.id
_entity.type
_entity.pdbx_description
1 polymer ?
#
loop_
_entity_poly.entity_id
_entity_poly.type
_entity_poly.pdbx_seq_one_letter_code
_entity_poly.pdbx_strand_id
1 'polypeptide(L)'
;MKENFIKNTPLFGELTEDEQRAIGKRMRLESYDANSTIFMQGTDSDALYLIKEGWVKLFGQNGDNVVASLGAGSLIGETDFFLGRPYTMTAKASGRVEVWVLDQESLMRLLEERRDLGLNLGLAFGRGLVQFRPLLADRLAHVPFFQDLSAREQELVARYLTPQRYSANQTIFRSGDRPTGLFIIDRGAVRLLGDHDDDYTELIVDDTFG
;
A
#
# COMPACT_ATOMS: atom_id res chain seq x y z
N MET A 1 3.27 -24.47 2.51
CA MET A 1 3.81 -23.63 1.40
C MET A 1 2.98 -22.35 1.22
N LYS A 2 1.66 -22.39 1.46
CA LYS A 2 0.76 -21.22 1.52
C LYS A 2 0.71 -20.57 2.91
N GLU A 3 0.80 -21.40 3.93
CA GLU A 3 0.73 -21.03 5.35
C GLU A 3 1.85 -20.06 5.74
N ASN A 4 3.06 -20.22 5.17
CA ASN A 4 4.18 -19.32 5.42
C ASN A 4 3.92 -17.89 4.90
N PHE A 5 3.24 -17.76 3.76
CA PHE A 5 2.89 -16.44 3.22
C PHE A 5 1.84 -15.76 4.11
N ILE A 6 0.80 -16.50 4.48
CA ILE A 6 -0.26 -16.00 5.35
C ILE A 6 0.31 -15.58 6.71
N LYS A 7 1.09 -16.46 7.35
CA LYS A 7 1.72 -16.17 8.65
C LYS A 7 2.59 -14.90 8.64
N ASN A 8 3.29 -14.64 7.53
CA ASN A 8 4.19 -13.49 7.40
C ASN A 8 3.50 -12.23 6.85
N THR A 9 2.20 -12.31 6.53
CA THR A 9 1.41 -11.14 6.12
C THR A 9 0.98 -10.39 7.37
N PRO A 10 1.29 -9.08 7.52
CA PRO A 10 1.00 -8.34 8.76
C PRO A 10 -0.45 -8.46 9.25
N LEU A 11 -1.42 -8.48 8.33
CA LEU A 11 -2.83 -8.65 8.66
C LEU A 11 -3.17 -10.02 9.28
N PHE A 12 -2.54 -11.09 8.79
CA PHE A 12 -2.89 -12.47 9.19
C PHE A 12 -1.93 -13.06 10.22
N GLY A 13 -0.74 -12.47 10.41
CA GLY A 13 0.27 -12.96 11.36
C GLY A 13 -0.19 -12.93 12.82
N GLU A 14 -1.16 -12.09 13.13
CA GLU A 14 -1.79 -11.95 14.45
C GLU A 14 -2.88 -13.00 14.72
N LEU A 15 -3.29 -13.75 13.69
CA LEU A 15 -4.28 -14.82 13.80
C LEU A 15 -3.62 -16.12 14.26
N THR A 16 -4.40 -16.99 14.90
CA THR A 16 -3.95 -18.33 15.28
C THR A 16 -3.67 -19.20 14.05
N GLU A 17 -2.86 -20.26 14.20
CA GLU A 17 -2.55 -21.14 13.07
C GLU A 17 -3.79 -21.83 12.47
N ASP A 18 -4.83 -22.09 13.27
CA ASP A 18 -6.08 -22.66 12.77
C ASP A 18 -6.86 -21.65 11.93
N GLU A 19 -6.93 -20.39 12.38
CA GLU A 19 -7.53 -19.28 11.64
C GLU A 19 -6.80 -18.99 10.33
N GLN A 20 -5.46 -18.92 10.36
CA GLN A 20 -4.63 -18.76 9.16
C GLN A 20 -4.88 -19.88 8.16
N ARG A 21 -5.02 -21.12 8.64
CA ARG A 21 -5.32 -22.29 7.80
C ARG A 21 -6.74 -22.23 7.24
N ALA A 22 -7.70 -21.73 8.01
CA ALA A 22 -9.08 -21.55 7.57
C ALA A 22 -9.18 -20.50 6.45
N ILE A 23 -8.54 -19.34 6.61
CA ILE A 23 -8.41 -18.32 5.55
C ILE A 23 -7.71 -18.91 4.32
N GLY A 24 -6.58 -19.60 4.54
CA GLY A 24 -5.82 -20.24 3.48
C GLY A 24 -6.65 -21.24 2.66
N LYS A 25 -7.60 -21.95 3.26
CA LYS A 25 -8.49 -22.86 2.52
C LYS A 25 -9.51 -22.14 1.63
N ARG A 26 -9.86 -20.90 1.96
CA ARG A 26 -10.83 -20.08 1.20
C ARG A 26 -10.18 -19.29 0.06
N MET A 27 -8.87 -19.09 0.12
CA MET A 27 -8.13 -18.45 -0.96
C MET A 27 -7.96 -19.34 -2.19
N ARG A 28 -8.24 -18.83 -3.38
CA ARG A 28 -7.95 -19.50 -4.66
C ARG A 28 -6.67 -18.97 -5.30
N LEU A 29 -5.98 -19.78 -6.10
CA LEU A 29 -4.80 -19.33 -6.85
C LEU A 29 -5.24 -18.73 -8.19
N GLU A 30 -4.73 -17.56 -8.51
CA GLU A 30 -4.88 -16.96 -9.83
C GLU A 30 -3.52 -16.57 -10.41
N SER A 31 -3.44 -16.55 -11.74
CA SER A 31 -2.24 -16.19 -12.49
C SER A 31 -2.55 -15.09 -13.46
N TYR A 32 -1.63 -14.12 -13.55
CA TYR A 32 -1.73 -12.94 -14.39
C TYR A 32 -0.48 -12.85 -15.26
N ASP A 33 -0.68 -12.61 -16.55
CA ASP A 33 0.42 -12.36 -17.49
C ASP A 33 0.97 -10.94 -17.33
N ALA A 34 2.18 -10.72 -17.86
CA ALA A 34 2.80 -9.41 -17.85
C ALA A 34 1.87 -8.31 -18.41
N ASN A 35 1.83 -7.16 -17.74
CA ASN A 35 0.98 -6.01 -18.03
C ASN A 35 -0.53 -6.21 -17.83
N SER A 36 -0.97 -7.38 -17.36
CA SER A 36 -2.39 -7.61 -17.03
C SER A 36 -2.81 -6.76 -15.84
N THR A 37 -4.05 -6.27 -15.87
CA THR A 37 -4.64 -5.55 -14.74
C THR A 37 -5.28 -6.55 -13.79
N ILE A 38 -4.90 -6.51 -12.51
CA ILE A 38 -5.43 -7.40 -11.46
C ILE A 38 -6.73 -6.79 -10.91
N PHE A 39 -6.70 -5.50 -10.60
CA PHE A 39 -7.88 -4.69 -10.30
C PHE A 39 -7.67 -3.25 -10.76
N MET A 40 -8.76 -2.53 -10.95
CA MET A 40 -8.75 -1.18 -11.50
C MET A 40 -9.30 -0.19 -10.49
N GLN A 41 -8.71 1.00 -10.47
CA GLN A 41 -9.22 2.08 -9.65
C GLN A 41 -10.68 2.39 -10.01
N GLY A 42 -11.48 2.67 -8.99
CA GLY A 42 -12.88 3.04 -9.13
C GLY A 42 -13.83 1.87 -9.34
N THR A 43 -13.32 0.64 -9.50
CA THR A 43 -14.16 -0.56 -9.48
C THR A 43 -14.38 -1.02 -8.04
N ASP A 44 -15.45 -1.79 -7.83
CA ASP A 44 -15.77 -2.37 -6.52
C ASP A 44 -14.62 -3.26 -6.02
N SER A 45 -14.37 -3.18 -4.70
CA SER A 45 -13.27 -3.89 -4.04
C SER A 45 -13.72 -5.24 -3.49
N ASP A 46 -14.02 -6.16 -4.40
CA ASP A 46 -14.67 -7.43 -4.05
C ASP A 46 -13.69 -8.52 -3.60
N ALA A 47 -12.38 -8.24 -3.63
CA ALA A 47 -11.36 -9.19 -3.21
C ALA A 47 -10.09 -8.53 -2.65
N LEU A 48 -9.31 -9.32 -1.91
CA LEU A 48 -7.92 -9.02 -1.55
C LEU A 48 -6.97 -10.07 -2.14
N TYR A 49 -5.73 -9.66 -2.39
CA TYR A 49 -4.77 -10.47 -3.13
C TYR A 49 -3.45 -10.55 -2.36
N LEU A 50 -3.00 -11.77 -2.07
CA LEU A 50 -1.70 -12.06 -1.47
C LEU A 50 -0.76 -12.56 -2.55
N ILE A 51 0.30 -11.80 -2.83
CA ILE A 51 1.26 -12.14 -3.89
C ILE A 51 2.04 -13.39 -3.48
N LYS A 52 1.89 -14.46 -4.26
CA LYS A 52 2.70 -15.69 -4.11
C LYS A 52 4.02 -15.55 -4.83
N GLU A 53 4.00 -15.01 -6.04
CA GLU A 53 5.17 -14.93 -6.93
C GLU A 53 5.03 -13.77 -7.93
N GLY A 54 6.16 -13.18 -8.32
CA GLY A 54 6.20 -12.05 -9.25
C GLY A 54 6.08 -10.68 -8.56
N TRP A 55 5.86 -9.65 -9.37
CA TRP A 55 5.81 -8.25 -8.94
C TRP A 55 4.57 -7.53 -9.49
N VAL A 56 3.90 -6.77 -8.63
CA VAL A 56 2.72 -5.96 -8.95
C VAL A 56 3.03 -4.48 -8.77
N LYS A 57 2.70 -3.66 -9.77
CA LYS A 57 2.76 -2.20 -9.70
C LYS A 57 1.40 -1.64 -9.34
N LEU A 58 1.36 -0.73 -8.38
CA LEU A 58 0.18 0.06 -8.03
C LEU A 58 0.28 1.45 -8.67
N PHE A 59 -0.81 1.91 -9.26
CA PHE A 59 -0.93 3.22 -9.91
C PHE A 59 -1.99 4.05 -9.20
N GLY A 60 -1.68 5.32 -8.94
CA GLY A 60 -2.57 6.28 -8.25
C GLY A 60 -3.59 6.93 -9.19
N GLN A 61 -4.28 7.96 -8.68
CA GLN A 61 -5.47 8.57 -9.32
C GLN A 61 -5.30 9.03 -10.78
N ASN A 62 -4.10 9.39 -11.19
CA ASN A 62 -3.83 9.87 -12.55
C ASN A 62 -3.46 8.75 -13.53
N GLY A 63 -3.40 7.49 -13.10
CA GLY A 63 -3.12 6.32 -13.95
C GLY A 63 -1.67 6.19 -14.46
N ASP A 64 -0.90 7.27 -14.46
CA ASP A 64 0.43 7.34 -15.09
C ASP A 64 1.60 7.09 -14.12
N ASN A 65 1.44 7.40 -12.84
CA ASN A 65 2.51 7.25 -11.86
C ASN A 65 2.39 5.95 -11.06
N VAL A 66 3.46 5.14 -11.10
CA VAL A 66 3.65 4.00 -10.20
C VAL A 66 3.88 4.53 -8.79
N VAL A 67 2.96 4.20 -7.90
CA VAL A 67 2.96 4.55 -6.47
C VAL A 67 3.79 3.55 -5.67
N ALA A 68 3.75 2.28 -6.04
CA ALA A 68 4.48 1.21 -5.37
C ALA A 68 4.72 0.02 -6.31
N SER A 69 5.76 -0.75 -6.00
CA SER A 69 6.01 -2.07 -6.58
C SER A 69 6.14 -3.08 -5.45
N LEU A 70 5.30 -4.11 -5.47
CA LEU A 70 5.13 -5.07 -4.38
C LEU A 70 5.38 -6.49 -4.89
N GLY A 71 6.08 -7.29 -4.09
CA GLY A 71 6.47 -8.66 -4.43
C GLY A 71 5.83 -9.69 -3.53
N ALA A 72 6.32 -10.93 -3.65
CA ALA A 72 5.87 -12.08 -2.88
C ALA A 72 5.75 -11.79 -1.36
N GLY A 73 4.63 -12.18 -0.76
CA GLY A 73 4.30 -11.89 0.65
C GLY A 73 3.55 -10.59 0.89
N SER A 74 3.44 -9.71 -0.11
CA SER A 74 2.66 -8.49 0.02
C SER A 74 1.17 -8.77 -0.17
N LEU A 75 0.34 -8.15 0.66
CA LEU A 75 -1.10 -8.09 0.50
C LEU A 75 -1.47 -6.78 -0.20
N ILE A 76 -2.40 -6.83 -1.15
CA ILE A 76 -2.90 -5.66 -1.89
C ILE A 76 -4.43 -5.66 -1.94
N GLY A 77 -5.00 -4.45 -2.01
CA GLY A 77 -6.44 -4.22 -2.09
C GLY A 77 -7.18 -4.36 -0.75
N GLU A 78 -6.50 -4.81 0.31
CA GLU A 78 -7.09 -5.11 1.61
C GLU A 78 -7.72 -3.87 2.26
N THR A 79 -7.07 -2.72 2.16
CA THR A 79 -7.57 -1.49 2.79
C THR A 79 -8.92 -1.08 2.20
N ASP A 80 -9.05 -1.08 0.87
CA ASP A 80 -10.29 -0.68 0.19
C ASP A 80 -11.38 -1.72 0.40
N PHE A 81 -11.01 -3.00 0.36
CA PHE A 81 -11.88 -4.15 0.64
C PHE A 81 -12.49 -4.08 2.06
N PHE A 82 -11.69 -3.87 3.10
CA PHE A 82 -12.18 -3.81 4.48
C PHE A 82 -12.95 -2.53 4.80
N LEU A 83 -12.64 -1.42 4.11
CA LEU A 83 -13.39 -0.17 4.25
C LEU A 83 -14.69 -0.15 3.42
N GLY A 84 -14.94 -1.18 2.59
CA GLY A 84 -16.14 -1.28 1.76
C GLY A 84 -16.24 -0.14 0.74
N ARG A 85 -15.10 0.29 0.17
CA ARG A 85 -15.03 1.38 -0.81
C ARG A 85 -14.39 0.88 -2.11
N PRO A 86 -14.66 1.50 -3.27
CA PRO A 86 -14.00 1.15 -4.52
C PRO A 86 -12.47 1.21 -4.41
N TYR A 87 -11.76 0.45 -5.25
CA TYR A 87 -10.30 0.49 -5.27
C TYR A 87 -9.81 1.91 -5.53
N THR A 88 -8.90 2.38 -4.69
CA THR A 88 -8.30 3.72 -4.78
C THR A 88 -7.11 3.76 -5.71
N MET A 89 -6.61 2.59 -6.12
CA MET A 89 -5.46 2.41 -7.01
C MET A 89 -5.75 1.34 -8.07
N THR A 90 -4.99 1.36 -9.16
CA THR A 90 -4.98 0.27 -10.15
C THR A 90 -3.78 -0.63 -9.91
N ALA A 91 -3.97 -1.95 -9.87
CA ALA A 91 -2.89 -2.92 -9.76
C ALA A 91 -2.62 -3.61 -11.10
N LYS A 92 -1.37 -3.59 -11.56
CA LYS A 92 -0.94 -4.29 -12.78
C LYS A 92 0.25 -5.22 -12.52
N ALA A 93 0.23 -6.37 -13.16
CA ALA A 93 1.34 -7.32 -13.14
C ALA A 93 2.54 -6.75 -13.92
N SER A 94 3.72 -6.66 -13.30
CA SER A 94 4.95 -6.19 -13.97
C SER A 94 5.59 -7.26 -14.86
N GLY A 95 5.25 -8.52 -14.61
CA GLY A 95 5.67 -9.72 -15.32
C GLY A 95 4.62 -10.80 -15.08
N ARG A 96 4.95 -12.08 -15.24
CA ARG A 96 4.06 -13.15 -14.76
C ARG A 96 3.93 -13.05 -13.23
N VAL A 97 2.70 -13.08 -12.73
CA VAL A 97 2.38 -12.99 -11.30
C VAL A 97 1.44 -14.11 -10.92
N GLU A 98 1.66 -14.71 -9.76
CA GLU A 98 0.70 -15.61 -9.11
C GLU A 98 0.25 -15.00 -7.78
N VAL A 99 -1.06 -15.01 -7.54
CA VAL A 99 -1.68 -14.44 -6.34
C VAL A 99 -2.67 -15.41 -5.72
N TRP A 100 -2.73 -15.41 -4.39
CA TRP A 100 -3.84 -16.00 -3.65
C TRP A 100 -4.93 -14.96 -3.47
N VAL A 101 -6.13 -15.25 -3.98
CA VAL A 101 -7.27 -14.34 -3.96
C VAL A 101 -8.27 -14.80 -2.92
N LEU A 102 -8.70 -13.89 -2.05
CA LEU A 102 -9.84 -14.08 -1.15
C LEU A 102 -10.92 -13.06 -1.53
N ASP A 103 -12.03 -13.55 -2.09
CA ASP A 103 -13.19 -12.72 -2.40
C ASP A 103 -14.06 -12.47 -1.16
N GLN A 104 -14.88 -11.42 -1.25
CA GLN A 104 -15.77 -10.95 -0.20
C GLN A 104 -16.75 -12.04 0.22
N GLU A 105 -17.34 -12.76 -0.73
CA GLU A 105 -18.31 -13.82 -0.44
C GLU A 105 -17.67 -14.95 0.37
N SER A 106 -16.49 -15.40 -0.04
CA SER A 106 -15.72 -16.45 0.64
C SER A 106 -15.29 -16.03 2.04
N LEU A 107 -14.91 -14.76 2.23
CA LEU A 107 -14.63 -14.23 3.56
C LEU A 107 -15.89 -14.18 4.42
N MET A 108 -17.00 -13.62 3.92
CA MET A 108 -18.24 -13.50 4.69
C MET A 108 -18.76 -14.86 5.15
N ARG A 109 -18.79 -15.86 4.28
CA ARG A 109 -19.14 -17.25 4.66
C ARG A 109 -18.21 -17.80 5.74
N LEU A 110 -16.91 -17.52 5.65
CA LEU A 110 -15.95 -17.95 6.68
C LEU A 110 -16.20 -17.27 8.03
N LEU A 111 -16.54 -15.98 8.03
CA LEU A 111 -16.86 -15.23 9.24
C LEU A 111 -18.18 -15.69 9.88
N GLU A 112 -19.15 -16.12 9.07
CA GLU A 112 -20.40 -16.74 9.55
C GLU A 112 -20.14 -18.09 10.21
N GLU A 113 -19.26 -18.91 9.62
CA GLU A 113 -18.84 -20.20 10.17
C GLU A 113 -17.98 -20.07 11.44
N ARG A 114 -17.19 -19.00 11.54
CA ARG A 114 -16.21 -18.77 12.61
C ARG A 114 -16.29 -17.33 13.13
N ARG A 115 -17.17 -17.10 14.10
CA ARG A 115 -17.43 -15.77 14.65
C ARG A 115 -16.22 -15.15 15.36
N ASP A 116 -15.41 -15.98 15.99
CA ASP A 116 -14.15 -15.60 16.65
C ASP A 116 -13.15 -15.02 15.65
N LEU A 117 -13.05 -15.61 14.45
CA LEU A 117 -12.19 -15.10 13.38
C LEU A 117 -12.55 -13.66 12.98
N GLY A 118 -13.84 -13.32 12.93
CA GLY A 118 -14.27 -11.97 12.55
C GLY A 118 -13.78 -10.90 13.52
N LEU A 119 -13.88 -11.18 14.82
CA LEU A 119 -13.36 -10.27 15.85
C LEU A 119 -11.83 -10.16 15.76
N ASN A 120 -11.13 -11.28 15.64
CA ASN A 120 -9.67 -11.30 15.59
C ASN A 120 -9.13 -10.61 14.33
N LEU A 121 -9.76 -10.81 13.18
CA LEU A 121 -9.42 -10.15 11.93
C LEU A 121 -9.67 -8.64 12.01
N GLY A 122 -10.81 -8.21 12.57
CA GLY A 122 -11.10 -6.80 12.79
C GLY A 122 -10.10 -6.13 13.73
N LEU A 123 -9.70 -6.81 14.81
CA LEU A 123 -8.66 -6.33 15.73
C LEU A 123 -7.28 -6.27 15.06
N ALA A 124 -6.91 -7.27 14.27
CA ALA A 124 -5.63 -7.28 13.54
C ALA A 124 -5.56 -6.13 12.52
N PHE A 125 -6.63 -5.90 11.76
CA PHE A 125 -6.73 -4.76 10.84
C PHE A 125 -6.66 -3.42 11.58
N GLY A 126 -7.43 -3.27 12.66
CA GLY A 126 -7.42 -2.07 13.49
C GLY A 126 -6.04 -1.77 14.10
N ARG A 127 -5.33 -2.80 14.58
CA ARG A 127 -3.94 -2.66 15.08
C ARG A 127 -2.99 -2.19 13.99
N GLY A 128 -3.09 -2.71 12.77
CA GLY A 128 -2.30 -2.22 11.64
C GLY A 128 -2.49 -0.72 11.39
N LEU A 129 -3.73 -0.24 11.42
CA LEU A 129 -4.04 1.18 11.26
C LEU A 129 -3.51 2.04 12.42
N VAL A 130 -3.49 1.50 13.65
CA VAL A 130 -3.03 2.22 14.85
C VAL A 130 -1.50 2.21 14.95
N GLN A 131 -0.82 1.11 14.61
CA GLN A 131 0.64 0.97 14.76
C GLN A 131 1.43 1.78 13.72
N PHE A 132 0.90 2.01 12.52
CA PHE A 132 1.55 2.86 11.51
C PHE A 132 1.55 4.35 11.87
N ARG A 133 0.59 4.82 12.67
CA ARG A 133 0.37 6.25 12.89
C ARG A 133 1.39 6.93 13.81
N PRO A 134 1.77 6.36 14.96
CA PRO A 134 2.85 6.92 15.78
C PRO A 134 4.17 6.95 15.02
N LEU A 135 4.45 5.94 14.20
CA LEU A 135 5.70 5.86 13.42
C LEU A 135 5.78 6.97 12.37
N LEU A 136 4.67 7.29 11.71
CA LEU A 136 4.59 8.40 10.75
C LEU A 136 4.58 9.76 11.44
N ALA A 137 3.92 9.90 12.59
CA ALA A 137 3.91 11.15 13.36
C ALA A 137 5.29 11.45 13.96
N ASP A 138 5.98 10.44 14.49
CA ASP A 138 7.37 10.53 14.95
C ASP A 138 8.30 10.89 13.80
N ARG A 139 8.12 10.28 12.62
CA ARG A 139 8.85 10.66 11.41
C ARG A 139 8.64 12.13 11.03
N LEU A 140 7.39 12.61 11.08
CA LEU A 140 7.04 14.01 10.80
C LEU A 140 7.69 14.99 11.76
N ALA A 141 7.94 14.60 13.02
CA ALA A 141 8.63 15.45 13.98
C ALA A 141 10.08 15.76 13.58
N HIS A 142 10.69 14.93 12.71
CA HIS A 142 12.03 15.14 12.18
C HIS A 142 12.07 15.94 10.88
N VAL A 143 10.91 16.21 10.26
CA VAL A 143 10.81 16.94 8.99
C VAL A 143 10.78 18.45 9.29
N PRO A 144 11.77 19.24 8.82
CA PRO A 144 11.87 20.67 9.16
C PRO A 144 10.61 21.46 8.81
N PHE A 145 9.91 21.11 7.73
CA PHE A 145 8.67 21.78 7.33
C PHE A 145 7.53 21.65 8.35
N PHE A 146 7.53 20.59 9.17
CA PHE A 146 6.47 20.29 10.14
C PHE A 146 6.91 20.46 11.60
N GLN A 147 8.11 21.02 11.84
CA GLN A 147 8.67 21.17 13.18
C GLN A 147 7.87 22.13 14.07
N ASP A 148 7.18 23.10 13.47
CA ASP A 148 6.36 24.08 14.18
C ASP A 148 4.95 23.55 14.53
N LEU A 149 4.58 22.38 14.00
CA LEU A 149 3.32 21.73 14.34
C LEU A 149 3.41 21.04 15.70
N SER A 150 2.36 21.15 16.50
CA SER A 150 2.24 20.35 17.72
C SER A 150 2.14 18.86 17.39
N ALA A 151 2.49 18.00 18.35
CA ALA A 151 2.38 16.54 18.17
C ALA A 151 0.97 16.09 17.72
N ARG A 152 -0.08 16.78 18.20
CA ARG A 152 -1.46 16.51 17.78
C ARG A 152 -1.73 16.89 16.33
N GLU A 153 -1.15 17.99 15.85
CA GLU A 153 -1.26 18.42 14.45
C GLU A 153 -0.45 17.51 13.52
N GLN A 154 0.76 17.10 13.94
CA GLN A 154 1.56 16.10 13.22
C GLN A 154 0.80 14.77 13.11
N GLU A 155 0.11 14.34 14.18
CA GLU A 155 -0.73 13.15 14.13
C GLU A 155 -1.95 13.30 13.21
N LEU A 156 -2.45 14.52 13.00
CA LEU A 156 -3.50 14.79 12.01
C LEU A 156 -2.95 14.69 10.58
N VAL A 157 -1.78 15.26 10.32
CA VAL A 157 -1.11 15.19 9.01
C VAL A 157 -0.75 13.74 8.66
N ALA A 158 -0.20 12.98 9.61
CA ALA A 158 0.16 11.57 9.43
C ALA A 158 -1.01 10.69 8.94
N ARG A 159 -2.26 11.06 9.25
CA ARG A 159 -3.48 10.33 8.79
C ARG A 159 -3.72 10.45 7.29
N TYR A 160 -3.20 11.50 6.66
CA TYR A 160 -3.40 11.78 5.25
C TYR A 160 -2.15 11.51 4.40
N LEU A 161 -1.04 11.12 5.04
CA LEU A 161 0.16 10.69 4.31
C LEU A 161 -0.08 9.36 3.62
N THR A 162 0.27 9.30 2.34
CA THR A 162 0.30 8.06 1.57
C THR A 162 1.74 7.74 1.18
N PRO A 163 2.27 6.54 1.46
CA PRO A 163 3.61 6.17 1.03
C PRO A 163 3.69 6.09 -0.49
N GLN A 164 4.72 6.71 -1.07
CA GLN A 164 5.01 6.71 -2.50
C GLN A 164 6.45 6.23 -2.73
N ARG A 165 6.67 5.39 -3.74
CA ARG A 165 8.00 4.88 -4.12
C ARG A 165 8.28 5.17 -5.58
N TYR A 166 9.44 5.76 -5.84
CA TYR A 166 9.93 6.08 -7.17
C TYR A 166 11.20 5.27 -7.48
N SER A 167 11.34 4.85 -8.73
CA SER A 167 12.58 4.24 -9.23
C SER A 167 13.63 5.30 -9.54
N ALA A 168 14.90 4.92 -9.61
CA ALA A 168 15.96 5.82 -10.06
C ALA A 168 15.61 6.43 -11.42
N ASN A 169 15.81 7.75 -11.56
CA ASN A 169 15.49 8.55 -12.74
C ASN A 169 14.00 8.63 -13.11
N GLN A 170 13.09 8.17 -12.25
CA GLN A 170 11.66 8.36 -12.46
C GLN A 170 11.28 9.81 -12.15
N THR A 171 10.63 10.48 -13.12
CA THR A 171 10.06 11.81 -12.91
C THR A 171 8.89 11.74 -11.92
N ILE A 172 8.93 12.57 -10.88
CA ILE A 172 7.85 12.69 -9.90
C ILE A 172 6.75 13.62 -10.44
N PHE A 173 7.14 14.83 -10.85
CA PHE A 173 6.32 15.80 -11.57
C PHE A 173 7.20 16.67 -12.48
N ARG A 174 6.58 17.44 -13.39
CA ARG A 174 7.23 18.41 -14.28
C ARG A 174 6.79 19.84 -13.95
N SER A 175 7.63 20.80 -14.32
CA SER A 175 7.27 22.22 -14.26
C SER A 175 6.00 22.48 -15.09
N GLY A 176 5.02 23.13 -14.48
CA GLY A 176 3.71 23.41 -15.08
C GLY A 176 2.65 22.33 -14.85
N ASP A 177 2.99 21.18 -14.25
CA ASP A 177 1.99 20.19 -13.85
C ASP A 177 1.07 20.78 -12.77
N ARG A 178 -0.18 20.30 -12.72
CA ARG A 178 -1.08 20.66 -11.62
C ARG A 178 -0.52 20.09 -10.31
N PRO A 179 -0.43 20.88 -9.24
CA PRO A 179 0.08 20.40 -7.95
C PRO A 179 -0.73 19.20 -7.48
N THR A 180 -0.05 18.06 -7.28
CA THR A 180 -0.69 16.82 -6.81
C THR A 180 -0.57 16.64 -5.29
N GLY A 181 0.35 17.36 -4.65
CA GLY A 181 0.54 17.29 -3.21
C GLY A 181 1.95 17.72 -2.78
N LEU A 182 2.13 17.73 -1.47
CA LEU A 182 3.41 17.96 -0.82
C LEU A 182 4.10 16.62 -0.58
N PHE A 183 5.37 16.51 -0.95
CA PHE A 183 6.18 15.30 -0.82
C PHE A 183 7.23 15.48 0.28
N ILE A 184 7.50 14.39 0.98
CA ILE A 184 8.53 14.30 2.03
C ILE A 184 9.44 13.14 1.65
N ILE A 185 10.75 13.36 1.63
CA ILE A 185 11.71 12.30 1.31
C ILE A 185 11.95 11.44 2.54
N ASP A 186 11.35 10.25 2.60
CA ASP A 186 11.62 9.28 3.67
C ASP A 186 12.95 8.55 3.46
N ARG A 187 13.27 8.17 2.21
CA ARG A 187 14.51 7.48 1.83
C ARG A 187 14.93 7.84 0.40
N GLY A 188 16.24 7.96 0.20
CA GLY A 188 16.83 8.26 -1.11
C GLY A 188 17.09 9.75 -1.31
N ALA A 189 17.15 10.17 -2.57
CA ALA A 189 17.35 11.56 -2.96
C ALA A 189 16.53 11.89 -4.21
N VAL A 190 16.13 13.15 -4.34
CA VAL A 190 15.38 13.68 -5.49
C VAL A 190 16.17 14.84 -6.08
N ARG A 191 16.23 14.92 -7.41
CA ARG A 191 16.83 16.07 -8.11
C ARG A 191 15.74 16.96 -8.66
N LEU A 192 15.74 18.22 -8.26
CA LEU A 192 14.99 19.28 -8.92
C LEU A 192 15.84 19.79 -10.07
N LEU A 193 15.37 19.58 -11.31
CA LEU A 193 16.06 20.01 -12.52
C LEU A 193 15.57 21.41 -12.91
N GLY A 194 16.50 22.32 -13.17
CA GLY A 194 16.24 23.64 -13.74
C GLY A 194 16.07 23.61 -15.27
N ASP A 195 16.08 24.78 -15.90
CA ASP A 195 15.90 24.91 -17.36
C ASP A 195 17.11 24.40 -18.18
N HIS A 196 18.22 24.08 -17.53
CA HIS A 196 19.46 23.59 -18.14
C HIS A 196 19.89 22.26 -17.50
N ASP A 197 20.39 21.32 -18.31
CA ASP A 197 20.74 19.95 -17.89
C ASP A 197 21.76 19.88 -16.74
N ASP A 198 22.61 20.90 -16.57
CA ASP A 198 23.62 20.98 -15.51
C ASP A 198 23.13 21.70 -14.24
N ASP A 199 21.95 22.30 -14.26
CA ASP A 199 21.38 23.03 -13.12
C ASP A 199 20.40 22.12 -12.36
N TYR A 200 20.85 21.60 -11.21
CA TYR A 200 19.97 20.84 -10.33
C TYR A 200 20.23 21.10 -8.85
N THR A 201 19.15 21.01 -8.07
CA THR A 201 19.21 20.93 -6.61
C THR A 201 18.92 19.50 -6.18
N GLU A 202 19.81 18.90 -5.40
CA GLU A 202 19.58 17.58 -4.81
C GLU A 202 18.95 17.75 -3.42
N LEU A 203 17.78 17.13 -3.26
CA LEU A 203 17.04 17.03 -2.02
C LEU A 203 17.27 15.64 -1.42
N ILE A 204 17.44 15.57 -0.12
CA ILE A 204 17.76 14.36 0.63
C ILE A 204 16.65 14.02 1.61
N VAL A 205 16.85 12.96 2.38
CA VAL A 205 15.95 12.55 3.45
C VAL A 205 15.60 13.73 4.36
N ASP A 206 14.33 13.82 4.73
CA ASP A 206 13.69 14.92 5.49
C ASP A 206 13.38 16.20 4.71
N ASP A 207 13.94 16.38 3.52
CA ASP A 207 13.53 17.49 2.67
C ASP A 207 12.09 17.32 2.19
N THR A 208 11.44 18.47 2.05
CA THR A 208 10.05 18.60 1.61
C THR A 208 10.02 19.38 0.29
N PHE A 209 9.22 18.92 -0.67
CA PHE A 209 9.11 19.54 -2.00
C PHE A 209 7.72 19.33 -2.60
N GLY A 210 7.33 20.15 -3.58
CA GLY A 210 6.03 20.09 -4.24
C GLY A 210 5.65 21.40 -4.90
#